data_AF-A0A1T5DD73-F1
#
_entry.id   AF-A0A1T5DD73-F1
#
_cell.length_a   1.000
_cell.length_b   1.000
_cell.length_c   1.000
_cell.angle_alpha   90.00
_cell.angle_beta   90.00
_cell.angle_gamma   90.00
#
_symmetry.space_group_name_H-M   'P 1'
#
loop_
_entity.id
_entity.type
_entity.pdbx_description
1 polymer ?
#
loop_
_entity_poly.entity_id
_entity_poly.type
_entity_poly.pdbx_seq_one_letter_code
_entity_poly.pdbx_strand_id
1 'polypeptide(L)' 'MLCQINFDFGTSEIIMVIIALIPLLILVPFTIIDSLRSPHLSVTQKFAWIVFIIIAPYLGAIVYLLWGRRQKMV' A
#
# COMPACT_ATOMS: atom_id res chain seq x y z
N MET A 1 12.31 1.82 -33.53
CA MET A 1 11.66 0.56 -33.10
C MET A 1 11.15 0.80 -31.68
N LEU A 2 9.85 1.07 -31.52
CA LEU A 2 9.26 1.34 -30.21
C LEU A 2 9.09 0.00 -29.46
N CYS A 3 9.49 -0.03 -28.19
CA CYS A 3 9.31 -1.19 -27.31
C CYS A 3 7.82 -1.52 -27.21
N GLN A 4 7.40 -2.62 -27.85
CA GLN A 4 6.06 -3.18 -27.71
C GLN A 4 6.02 -3.88 -26.35
N ILE A 5 5.41 -3.25 -25.34
CA ILE A 5 5.19 -3.91 -24.06
C ILE A 5 3.98 -4.84 -24.24
N ASN A 6 4.23 -6.13 -24.50
CA ASN A 6 3.21 -7.15 -24.48
C ASN A 6 2.88 -7.49 -23.01
N PHE A 7 1.78 -6.93 -22.49
CA PHE A 7 1.26 -7.24 -21.16
C PHE A 7 0.46 -8.55 -21.22
N ASP A 8 1.12 -9.69 -21.00
CA ASP A 8 0.48 -11.02 -20.92
C ASP A 8 -0.01 -11.31 -19.48
N PHE A 9 -0.79 -10.39 -18.92
CA PHE A 9 -1.33 -10.55 -17.56
C PHE A 9 -2.72 -11.18 -17.62
N GLY A 10 -2.91 -12.25 -16.84
CA GLY A 10 -4.24 -12.82 -16.63
C GLY A 10 -5.17 -11.86 -15.88
N THR A 11 -6.48 -12.07 -16.04
CA THR A 11 -7.52 -11.25 -15.41
C THR A 11 -7.36 -11.20 -13.89
N SER A 12 -6.94 -12.30 -13.26
CA SER A 12 -6.68 -12.39 -11.82
C SER A 12 -5.56 -11.45 -11.35
N GLU A 13 -4.48 -11.37 -12.11
CA GLU A 13 -3.30 -10.57 -11.82
C GLU A 13 -3.63 -9.08 -11.92
N ILE A 14 -4.39 -8.70 -12.95
CA ILE A 14 -4.86 -7.33 -13.12
C ILE A 14 -5.76 -6.92 -11.94
N ILE A 15 -6.71 -7.78 -11.54
CA ILE A 15 -7.59 -7.51 -10.39
C ILE A 15 -6.78 -7.34 -9.11
N MET A 16 -5.81 -8.22 -8.84
CA MET A 16 -4.95 -8.11 -7.65
C MET A 16 -4.15 -6.80 -7.65
N VAL A 17 -3.59 -6.40 -8.80
CA VAL A 17 -2.86 -5.13 -8.92
C VAL A 17 -3.78 -3.95 -8.67
N ILE A 18 -4.98 -3.92 -9.24
CA ILE A 18 -5.93 -2.82 -9.02
C ILE A 18 -6.31 -2.71 -7.54
N ILE A 19 -6.60 -3.84 -6.89
CA ILE A 19 -6.94 -3.89 -5.46
C ILE A 19 -5.77 -3.38 -4.60
N ALA A 20 -4.52 -3.64 -5.00
CA ALA A 20 -3.35 -3.14 -4.27
C ALA A 20 -3.07 -1.65 -4.55
N LEU A 21 -3.24 -1.21 -5.80
CA LEU A 21 -2.82 0.11 -6.26
C LEU A 21 -3.83 1.21 -5.89
N ILE A 22 -5.14 0.93 -5.97
CA ILE A 22 -6.19 1.93 -5.67
C ILE A 22 -6.07 2.47 -4.24
N PRO A 23 -5.97 1.65 -3.19
CA PRO A 23 -5.81 2.15 -1.82
C PRO A 23 -4.51 2.95 -1.64
N LEU A 24 -3.41 2.53 -2.27
CA LEU A 24 -2.14 3.25 -2.20
C LEU A 24 -2.18 4.62 -2.87
N LEU A 25 -2.85 4.73 -4.02
CA LEU A 25 -2.86 5.97 -4.80
C LEU A 25 -3.98 6.93 -4.40
N ILE A 26 -5.07 6.43 -3.83
CA ILE A 26 -6.24 7.25 -3.50
C ILE A 26 -6.42 7.35 -1.99
N LEU A 27 -6.53 6.22 -1.30
CA LEU A 27 -6.89 6.21 0.12
C LEU A 27 -5.78 6.75 1.01
N VAL A 28 -4.52 6.36 0.77
CA VAL A 28 -3.36 6.84 1.53
C VAL A 28 -3.21 8.37 1.44
N PRO A 29 -3.09 9.01 0.25
CA PRO A 29 -2.96 10.46 0.21
C PRO A 29 -4.21 11.17 0.74
N PHE A 30 -5.41 10.65 0.50
CA PHE A 30 -6.64 11.22 1.06
C PHE A 30 -6.62 11.24 2.59
N THR A 31 -6.26 10.12 3.22
CA THR A 31 -6.22 10.00 4.69
C THR A 31 -5.08 10.81 5.32
N ILE A 32 -3.95 10.98 4.63
CA ILE A 32 -2.89 11.90 5.06
C ILE A 32 -3.42 13.34 5.07
N ILE A 33 -4.07 13.77 3.98
CA ILE A 33 -4.64 15.12 3.86
C ILE A 33 -5.71 15.35 4.94
N ASP A 34 -6.58 14.38 5.16
CA ASP A 34 -7.61 14.43 6.20
C ASP A 34 -7.00 14.59 7.61
N SER A 35 -6.00 13.76 7.95
CA SER A 35 -5.29 13.85 9.23
C SER A 35 -4.61 15.21 9.41
N LEU A 36 -3.97 15.75 8.37
CA LEU A 36 -3.35 17.07 8.40
C LEU A 36 -4.37 18.19 8.64
N ARG A 37 -5.54 18.10 7.99
CA ARG A 37 -6.60 19.11 8.06
C ARG A 37 -7.45 19.01 9.33
N SER A 38 -7.42 17.88 10.03
CA SER A 38 -8.23 17.68 11.22
C SER A 38 -7.91 18.73 12.31
N PRO A 39 -8.89 19.56 12.72
CA PRO A 39 -8.69 20.53 13.80
C PRO A 39 -8.67 19.87 15.19
N HIS A 40 -9.11 18.62 15.30
CA HIS A 40 -9.23 17.89 16.56
C HIS A 40 -7.95 17.15 16.97
N LEU A 41 -6.96 17.04 16.09
CA LEU A 41 -5.70 16.35 16.35
C LEU A 41 -4.61 17.34 16.74
N SER A 42 -3.92 17.05 17.84
CA SER A 42 -2.65 17.73 18.17
C SER A 42 -1.58 17.43 17.12
N VAL A 43 -0.55 18.27 17.02
CA VAL A 43 0.56 18.10 16.06
C VAL A 43 1.20 16.72 16.19
N THR A 44 1.46 16.26 17.42
CA THR A 44 2.03 14.94 17.69
C THR A 44 1.12 13.80 17.21
N GLN A 45 -0.19 13.91 17.42
CA GLN A 45 -1.15 12.91 16.95
C GLN A 45 -1.22 12.86 15.42
N LYS A 46 -1.19 14.02 14.74
CA LYS A 46 -1.13 14.06 13.26
C LYS A 46 0.11 13.34 12.74
N PHE A 47 1.27 13.64 13.33
CA PHE A 47 2.52 13.00 12.95
C PHE A 47 2.46 11.47 13.13
N ALA A 48 1.95 11.00 14.28
CA ALA A 48 1.78 9.57 14.55
C ALA A 48 0.84 8.90 13.53
N TRP A 49 -0.28 9.52 13.20
CA TRP A 49 -1.22 9.00 12.20
C TRP A 49 -0.60 8.92 10.80
N ILE A 50 0.12 9.96 10.37
CA ILE A 50 0.78 9.97 9.06
C ILE A 50 1.80 8.85 8.95
N VAL A 51 2.65 8.68 9.97
CA VAL A 51 3.63 7.59 10.03
C VAL A 51 2.94 6.23 9.97
N PHE A 52 1.85 6.04 10.72
CA PHE A 52 1.07 4.81 10.70
C PHE A 52 0.46 4.52 9.33
N ILE A 53 -0.19 5.52 8.70
CA ILE A 53 -0.81 5.41 7.38
C ILE A 53 0.22 5.02 6.31
N ILE A 54 1.44 5.55 6.38
CA ILE A 54 2.51 5.21 5.45
C ILE A 54 3.02 3.78 5.67
N ILE A 55 3.20 3.34 6.92
CA ILE A 55 3.81 2.03 7.21
C ILE A 55 2.83 0.87 7.03
N ALA A 56 1.55 1.06 7.41
CA ALA A 56 0.56 -0.01 7.47
C ALA A 56 0.39 -0.85 6.18
N PRO A 57 0.36 -0.27 4.97
CA PRO A 57 0.24 -1.03 3.72
C PRO A 57 1.36 -2.06 3.50
N TYR A 58 2.54 -1.81 4.07
CA TYR A 58 3.71 -2.67 3.88
C TYR A 58 3.79 -3.81 4.91
N LEU A 59 3.04 -3.74 6.01
CA LEU A 59 3.11 -4.75 7.08
C LEU A 59 2.78 -6.15 6.57
N GLY A 60 1.75 -6.30 5.73
CA GLY A 60 1.40 -7.61 5.15
C GLY A 60 2.51 -8.21 4.29
N ALA A 61 3.20 -7.37 3.50
CA ALA A 61 4.33 -7.79 2.69
C ALA A 61 5.53 -8.21 3.57
N ILE A 62 5.82 -7.45 4.61
CA ILE A 62 6.89 -7.77 5.58
C ILE A 62 6.59 -9.12 6.25
N VAL A 63 5.36 -9.31 6.75
CA VAL A 63 4.94 -10.58 7.38
C VAL A 63 5.08 -11.75 6.41
N TYR A 64 4.65 -11.59 5.15
CA TYR A 64 4.82 -12.62 4.13
C TYR A 64 6.29 -12.99 3.88
N LEU A 65 7.17 -11.98 3.77
CA LEU A 65 8.58 -12.21 3.51
C LEU A 65 9.30 -12.88 4.68
N LEU A 66 8.94 -12.53 5.91
CA LEU A 66 9.58 -13.08 7.11
C LEU A 66 9.06 -14.48 7.45
N TRP A 67 7.75 -14.71 7.34
CA TRP A 67 7.11 -15.95 7.76
C TRP A 67 6.67 -16.82 6.57
N GLY A 68 5.84 -16.27 5.68
CA GLY A 68 5.27 -17.01 4.55
C GLY A 68 6.30 -17.57 3.58
N ARG A 69 7.41 -16.84 3.36
CA ARG A 69 8.50 -17.29 2.47
C ARG A 69 9.22 -18.54 3.00
N ARG A 70 9.29 -18.74 4.31
CA ARG A 70 9.94 -19.91 4.93
C ARG A 70 9.17 -21.20 4.67
N GLN A 71 7.86 -21.12 4.46
CA GLN A 71 7.00 -22.27 4.18
C GLN A 71 7.16 -22.83 2.75
N LYS A 72 7.81 -22.09 1.85
CA LYS A 72 8.12 -22.60 0.49
C LYS A 72 9.41 -23.41 0.42
N MET A 73 10.20 -23.45 1.50
CA MET A 73 11.51 -24.10 1.55
C MET A 73 11.53 -25.36 2.43
N VAL A 74 10.37 -25.82 2.90
CA VAL A 74 10.15 -27.07 3.62
C VAL A 74 9.10 -27.85 2.85
#